data_AF-A0A2H6LPZ9-F1
#
_entry.id   AF-A0A2H6LPZ9-F1
#
_cell.length_a   1.000
_cell.length_b   1.000
_cell.length_c   1.000
_cell.angle_alpha   90.00
_cell.angle_beta   90.00
_cell.angle_gamma   90.00
#
_symmetry.space_group_name_H-M   'P 1'
#
loop_
_entity.id
_entity.type
_entity.pdbx_description
1 polymer ?
#
loop_
_entity_poly.entity_id
_entity_poly.type
_entity_poly.pdbx_seq_one_letter_code
_entity_poly.pdbx_strand_id
1 'polypeptide(L)'
;MKLSTLTASFLTIASMMLTAGIGSAQTATDITSANIDVTPITTHGQVITTAINSYMSPSNATTFRGIQPFNLVYLAYQGNLKSQGIPSGSTLIFQHQIGTLNARDLVQAAVKAKKLPDQFLHDSTYLSAVDVQLSSLQKTFLR
;
A
#
# COMPACT_ATOMS: atom_id res chain seq x y z
N MET A 1 75.41 -11.44 7.51
CA MET A 1 75.59 -12.84 7.96
C MET A 1 74.23 -13.32 8.47
N LYS A 2 73.56 -14.28 7.81
CA LYS A 2 73.47 -15.72 8.18
C LYS A 2 73.13 -15.91 9.67
N LEU A 3 72.20 -16.73 10.14
CA LEU A 3 71.35 -17.84 9.69
C LEU A 3 70.35 -18.00 10.91
N SER A 4 69.12 -18.52 10.90
CA SER A 4 68.79 -19.92 10.65
C SER A 4 67.41 -20.29 11.24
N THR A 5 66.66 -21.16 10.53
CA THR A 5 65.78 -22.29 10.97
C THR A 5 64.62 -22.07 11.96
N LEU A 6 63.33 -22.36 11.66
CA LEU A 6 62.61 -23.59 11.23
C LEU A 6 62.00 -24.35 12.43
N THR A 7 60.67 -24.45 12.51
CA THR A 7 59.99 -25.71 12.90
C THR A 7 58.53 -25.70 12.41
N ALA A 8 58.18 -26.69 11.60
CA ALA A 8 56.80 -27.04 11.25
C ALA A 8 56.25 -28.00 12.31
N SER A 9 54.95 -27.96 12.61
CA SER A 9 54.30 -29.12 13.22
C SER A 9 52.84 -29.20 12.77
N PHE A 10 52.55 -30.28 12.05
CA PHE A 10 51.23 -30.74 11.67
C PHE A 10 50.64 -31.58 12.81
N LEU A 11 49.38 -31.36 13.18
CA LEU A 11 48.54 -32.43 13.71
C LEU A 11 47.05 -32.10 13.49
N THR A 12 46.40 -32.98 12.74
CA THR A 12 44.95 -32.99 12.45
C THR A 12 44.29 -34.04 13.32
N ILE A 13 43.26 -33.71 14.11
CA ILE A 13 42.21 -34.68 14.51
C ILE A 13 40.86 -33.96 14.64
N ALA A 14 39.85 -34.55 14.00
CA ALA A 14 38.49 -34.08 13.83
C ALA A 14 37.65 -34.13 15.11
N SER A 15 36.65 -33.24 15.20
CA SER A 15 35.44 -33.46 16.01
C SER A 15 34.24 -32.96 15.22
N MET A 16 33.59 -33.92 14.56
CA MET A 16 32.31 -33.74 13.89
C MET A 16 31.23 -33.73 14.97
N MET A 17 30.53 -32.61 15.12
CA MET A 17 29.24 -32.60 15.82
C MET A 17 28.15 -32.50 14.75
N LEU A 18 27.49 -33.63 14.56
CA LEU A 18 26.30 -33.85 13.76
C LEU A 18 25.15 -32.95 14.26
N THR A 19 24.72 -31.97 13.47
CA THR A 19 23.36 -31.44 13.56
C THR A 19 22.67 -31.63 12.21
N ALA A 20 21.83 -32.66 12.15
CA ALA A 20 20.94 -32.92 11.04
C ALA A 20 19.58 -32.27 11.34
N GLY A 21 18.98 -31.59 10.37
CA GLY A 21 17.60 -31.12 10.45
C GLY A 21 17.32 -29.84 9.66
N ILE A 22 17.38 -29.91 8.33
CA ILE A 22 16.24 -29.86 7.38
C ILE A 22 15.80 -28.45 6.96
N GLY A 23 15.78 -28.23 5.64
CA GLY A 23 14.92 -27.23 5.00
C GLY A 23 15.62 -26.27 4.05
N SER A 24 15.88 -26.73 2.82
CA SER A 24 15.80 -25.99 1.55
C SER A 24 16.15 -24.49 1.50
N ALA A 25 17.28 -24.24 0.83
CA ALA A 25 17.68 -23.06 0.07
C ALA A 25 16.62 -21.98 -0.23
N GLN A 26 16.98 -20.71 0.03
CA GLN A 26 16.80 -19.69 -0.99
C GLN A 26 17.88 -18.61 -0.90
N THR A 27 18.50 -18.44 -2.05
CA THR A 27 19.65 -17.60 -2.40
C THR A 27 19.37 -16.12 -2.15
N ALA A 28 20.41 -15.37 -1.80
CA ALA A 28 20.37 -13.92 -1.73
C ALA A 28 19.83 -13.33 -3.05
N THR A 29 18.70 -12.63 -2.95
CA THR A 29 18.29 -11.61 -3.92
C THR A 29 18.06 -10.34 -3.15
N ASP A 30 18.85 -9.33 -3.52
CA ASP A 30 18.81 -7.92 -3.12
C ASP A 30 17.60 -7.49 -2.29
N ILE A 31 17.86 -7.14 -1.03
CA ILE A 31 17.00 -6.19 -0.32
C ILE A 31 17.27 -4.82 -0.94
N THR A 32 16.65 -4.56 -2.10
CA THR A 32 16.54 -3.20 -2.62
C THR A 32 15.56 -2.47 -1.72
N SER A 33 16.14 -1.58 -0.92
CA SER A 33 15.50 -0.59 -0.06
C SER A 33 14.21 -0.03 -0.66
N ALA A 34 13.06 -0.56 -0.23
CA ALA A 34 11.85 0.24 -0.20
C ALA A 34 12.01 1.21 0.96
N ASN A 35 12.19 2.49 0.65
CA ASN A 35 12.10 3.59 1.61
C ASN A 35 10.70 3.57 2.26
N ILE A 36 10.56 2.80 3.33
CA ILE A 36 9.50 2.98 4.31
C ILE A 36 10.14 3.81 5.40
N ASP A 37 9.85 5.10 5.42
CA ASP A 37 10.03 5.91 6.62
C ASP A 37 9.04 5.41 7.68
N VAL A 38 9.43 4.33 8.37
CA VAL A 38 8.71 3.83 9.53
C VAL A 38 9.08 4.77 10.68
N THR A 39 8.33 5.84 10.86
CA THR A 39 8.38 6.55 12.15
C THR A 39 7.51 5.77 13.14
N PRO A 40 8.07 5.11 14.16
CA PRO A 40 7.27 4.53 15.22
C PRO A 40 6.60 5.67 16.01
N ILE A 41 5.29 5.87 15.82
CA ILE A 41 4.53 6.77 16.70
C ILE A 41 4.30 6.03 18.01
N THR A 42 5.13 6.34 19.01
CA THR A 42 4.92 5.88 20.39
C THR A 42 4.13 6.94 21.12
N THR A 43 2.82 6.73 21.30
CA THR A 43 2.00 7.53 22.20
C THR A 43 1.50 6.63 23.32
N HIS A 44 2.01 6.87 24.54
CA HIS A 44 1.64 6.18 25.78
C HIS A 44 1.83 4.65 25.81
N GLY A 45 2.90 4.11 25.21
CA GLY A 45 3.34 2.73 25.45
C GLY A 45 2.48 1.63 24.83
N GLN A 46 1.56 1.97 23.94
CA GLN A 46 0.75 0.99 23.20
C GLN A 46 1.18 0.99 21.74
N VAL A 47 1.76 -0.12 21.27
CA VAL A 47 2.01 -0.35 19.84
C VAL A 47 0.66 -0.65 19.19
N ILE A 48 0.08 0.34 18.51
CA ILE A 48 -1.09 0.13 17.68
C ILE A 48 -0.60 -0.38 16.32
N THR A 49 -0.53 -1.70 16.15
CA THR A 49 -0.37 -2.31 14.83
C THR A 49 -1.72 -2.23 14.10
N THR A 50 -2.09 -1.04 13.62
CA THR A 50 -3.12 -0.95 12.60
C THR A 50 -2.48 -1.45 11.32
N ALA A 51 -2.87 -2.64 10.86
CA ALA A 51 -2.48 -3.13 9.54
C ALA A 51 -2.87 -2.08 8.50
N ILE A 52 -1.88 -1.36 7.99
CA ILE A 52 -2.06 -0.45 6.86
C ILE A 52 -2.30 -1.37 5.67
N ASN A 53 -3.56 -1.52 5.25
CA ASN A 53 -3.90 -2.27 4.05
C ASN A 53 -3.20 -1.59 2.86
N SER A 54 -2.04 -2.13 2.53
CA SER A 54 -1.13 -1.62 1.51
C SER A 54 -1.55 -2.20 0.17
N TYR A 55 -2.71 -1.81 -0.36
CA TYR A 55 -3.06 -2.12 -1.75
C TYR A 55 -2.48 -1.07 -2.69
N MET A 56 -1.16 -1.03 -2.83
CA MET A 56 -0.53 -0.64 -4.11
C MET A 56 0.97 -0.87 -4.03
N SER A 57 1.42 -1.97 -4.64
CA SER A 57 2.81 -2.16 -5.03
C SER A 57 3.13 -1.24 -6.22
N PRO A 58 4.17 -0.40 -6.18
CA PRO A 58 4.58 0.41 -7.31
C PRO A 58 5.59 -0.38 -8.15
N SER A 59 5.12 -1.21 -9.07
CA SER A 59 5.99 -1.83 -10.06
C SER A 59 5.49 -1.53 -11.47
N ASN A 60 6.15 -0.54 -12.10
CA ASN A 60 6.17 -0.25 -13.54
C ASN A 60 4.96 0.47 -14.16
N ALA A 61 4.42 1.53 -13.52
CA ALA A 61 3.41 2.38 -14.15
C ALA A 61 4.00 3.72 -14.58
N THR A 62 3.95 4.00 -15.88
CA THR A 62 4.02 5.33 -16.49
C THR A 62 3.37 6.34 -15.55
N THR A 63 4.12 7.32 -15.04
CA THR A 63 3.68 8.25 -14.00
C THR A 63 2.62 9.22 -14.54
N PHE A 64 1.39 8.75 -14.72
CA PHE A 64 0.22 9.59 -14.80
C PHE A 64 -0.26 9.80 -13.36
N ARG A 65 -0.03 11.01 -12.83
CA ARG A 65 -0.41 11.37 -11.45
C ARG A 65 -1.94 11.53 -11.35
N GLY A 66 -2.67 10.42 -11.36
CA GLY A 66 -4.09 10.40 -11.00
C GLY A 66 -4.28 10.74 -9.52
N ILE A 67 -5.43 11.34 -9.19
CA ILE A 67 -5.86 11.46 -7.80
C ILE A 67 -6.05 10.04 -7.25
N GLN A 68 -5.58 9.76 -6.04
CA GLN A 68 -5.80 8.45 -5.42
C GLN A 68 -7.30 8.24 -5.12
N PRO A 69 -7.82 6.99 -5.18
CA PRO A 69 -9.23 6.70 -4.92
C PRO A 69 -9.77 7.29 -3.62
N PHE A 70 -9.01 7.17 -2.51
CA PHE A 70 -9.37 7.75 -1.22
C PHE A 70 -9.52 9.27 -1.30
N ASN A 71 -8.56 9.95 -1.93
CA ASN A 71 -8.59 11.41 -2.09
C ASN A 71 -9.78 11.86 -2.95
N LEU A 72 -10.15 11.09 -3.98
CA LEU A 72 -11.33 11.37 -4.79
C LEU A 72 -12.62 11.29 -3.96
N VAL A 73 -12.79 10.21 -3.18
CA VAL A 73 -13.95 10.04 -2.30
C VAL A 73 -14.01 11.15 -1.25
N TYR A 74 -12.87 11.50 -0.66
CA TYR A 74 -12.79 12.59 0.31
C TYR A 74 -13.12 13.96 -0.30
N LEU A 75 -12.64 14.25 -1.51
CA LEU A 75 -13.00 15.46 -2.26
C LEU A 75 -14.52 15.56 -2.48
N ALA A 76 -15.16 14.44 -2.83
CA ALA A 76 -16.60 14.35 -3.02
C ALA A 76 -17.36 14.58 -1.72
N TYR A 77 -16.91 13.94 -0.64
CA TYR A 77 -17.46 14.10 0.69
C TYR A 77 -17.39 15.56 1.16
N GLN A 78 -16.29 16.27 0.88
CA GLN A 78 -16.15 17.72 1.13
C GLN A 78 -17.02 18.62 0.23
N GLY A 79 -17.67 18.05 -0.79
CA GLY A 79 -18.56 18.78 -1.69
C GLY A 79 -17.89 19.41 -2.92
N ASN A 80 -16.66 19.04 -3.24
CA ASN A 80 -15.95 19.55 -4.42
C ASN A 80 -16.53 19.06 -5.76
N LEU A 81 -17.51 18.15 -5.74
CA LEU A 81 -18.19 17.60 -6.92
C LEU A 81 -19.69 17.96 -6.96
N LYS A 82 -20.17 18.83 -6.07
CA LYS A 82 -21.58 19.26 -6.03
C LYS A 82 -22.04 19.92 -7.32
N SER A 83 -21.18 20.70 -7.97
CA SER A 83 -21.48 21.33 -9.26
C SER A 83 -21.70 20.31 -10.38
N GLN A 84 -21.28 19.05 -10.19
CA GLN A 84 -21.44 17.94 -11.13
C GLN A 84 -22.57 16.99 -10.73
N GLY A 85 -23.41 17.39 -9.75
CA GLY A 85 -24.56 16.61 -9.29
C GLY A 85 -24.22 15.56 -8.22
N ILE A 86 -22.99 15.51 -7.73
CA ILE A 86 -22.61 14.58 -6.66
C ILE A 86 -22.93 15.22 -5.29
N PRO A 87 -23.80 14.60 -4.47
CA PRO A 87 -24.02 15.07 -3.10
C PRO A 87 -22.75 15.00 -2.25
N SER A 88 -22.76 15.66 -1.10
CA SER A 88 -21.63 15.69 -0.16
C SER A 88 -22.03 15.08 1.20
N GLY A 89 -21.05 14.92 2.09
CA GLY A 89 -21.32 14.54 3.49
C GLY A 89 -22.09 13.23 3.66
N SER A 90 -23.05 13.24 4.58
CA SER A 90 -23.93 12.09 4.86
C SER A 90 -24.82 11.70 3.68
N THR A 91 -25.24 12.66 2.85
CA THR A 91 -26.07 12.38 1.66
C THR A 91 -25.30 11.55 0.62
N LEU A 92 -24.00 11.81 0.44
CA LEU A 92 -23.13 10.97 -0.42
C LEU A 92 -23.11 9.53 0.06
N ILE A 93 -22.89 9.34 1.37
CA ILE A 93 -22.84 8.01 1.99
C ILE A 93 -24.18 7.29 1.82
N PHE A 94 -25.28 7.97 2.13
CA PHE A 94 -26.63 7.40 2.00
C PHE A 94 -26.95 6.99 0.57
N GLN A 95 -26.65 7.84 -0.43
CA GLN A 95 -26.93 7.53 -1.83
C GLN A 95 -26.09 6.36 -2.36
N HIS A 96 -24.84 6.22 -1.92
CA HIS A 96 -24.04 5.03 -2.24
C HIS A 96 -24.62 3.77 -1.59
N GLN A 97 -25.03 3.87 -0.33
CA GLN A 97 -25.60 2.77 0.43
C GLN A 97 -26.90 2.23 -0.18
N ILE A 98 -27.75 3.09 -0.73
CA ILE A 98 -28.98 2.68 -1.44
C ILE A 98 -28.75 2.40 -2.94
N GLY A 99 -27.50 2.44 -3.41
CA GLY A 99 -27.13 2.14 -4.80
C GLY A 99 -27.51 3.21 -5.84
N THR A 100 -27.95 4.39 -5.41
CA THR A 100 -28.28 5.50 -6.32
C THR A 100 -27.03 6.21 -6.86
N LEU A 101 -25.93 6.13 -6.13
CA LEU A 101 -24.63 6.65 -6.53
C LEU A 101 -23.61 5.52 -6.50
N ASN A 102 -22.88 5.31 -7.58
CA ASN A 102 -21.81 4.31 -7.63
C ASN A 102 -20.44 4.95 -7.91
N ALA A 103 -19.38 4.14 -7.84
CA ALA A 103 -18.02 4.59 -8.12
C ALA A 103 -17.86 5.21 -9.52
N ARG A 104 -18.56 4.68 -10.54
CA ARG A 104 -18.50 5.22 -11.91
C ARG A 104 -19.11 6.61 -12.01
N ASP A 105 -20.22 6.86 -11.34
CA ASP A 105 -20.84 8.20 -11.27
C ASP A 105 -19.88 9.21 -10.66
N LEU A 106 -19.19 8.79 -9.60
CA LEU A 106 -18.23 9.62 -8.90
C LEU A 106 -16.99 9.95 -9.76
N VAL A 107 -16.43 8.95 -10.43
CA VAL A 107 -15.32 9.12 -11.37
C VAL A 107 -15.74 10.00 -12.54
N GLN A 108 -16.94 9.81 -13.07
CA GLN A 108 -17.50 10.64 -14.15
C GLN A 108 -17.63 12.10 -13.74
N ALA A 109 -18.11 12.36 -12.53
CA ALA A 109 -18.16 13.72 -12.00
C ALA A 109 -16.76 14.34 -11.84
N ALA A 110 -15.76 13.57 -11.41
CA ALA A 110 -14.39 14.04 -11.29
C ALA A 110 -13.76 14.39 -12.66
N VAL A 111 -14.08 13.60 -13.69
CA VAL A 111 -13.67 13.87 -15.08
C VAL A 111 -14.33 15.14 -15.61
N LYS A 112 -15.66 15.29 -15.41
CA LYS A 112 -16.39 16.52 -15.78
C LYS A 112 -15.84 17.76 -15.05
N ALA A 113 -15.41 17.59 -13.80
CA ALA A 113 -14.76 18.65 -13.02
C ALA A 113 -13.30 18.92 -13.41
N LYS A 114 -12.75 18.23 -14.42
CA LYS A 114 -11.35 18.28 -14.84
C LYS A 114 -10.35 17.98 -13.71
N LYS A 115 -10.79 17.23 -12.69
CA LYS A 115 -9.95 16.78 -11.56
C LYS A 115 -9.30 15.43 -11.85
N LEU A 116 -9.85 14.67 -12.79
CA LEU A 116 -9.37 13.35 -13.17
C LEU A 116 -9.39 13.21 -14.70
N PRO A 117 -8.37 12.60 -15.33
CA PRO A 117 -8.40 12.27 -16.75
C PRO A 117 -9.49 11.24 -17.09
N ASP A 118 -10.02 11.27 -18.31
CA ASP A 118 -11.10 10.38 -18.75
C ASP A 118 -10.71 8.89 -18.76
N GLN A 119 -9.42 8.57 -18.89
CA GLN A 119 -8.92 7.19 -18.91
C GLN A 119 -9.36 6.37 -17.68
N PHE A 120 -9.54 7.04 -16.53
CA PHE A 120 -9.97 6.41 -15.28
C PHE A 120 -11.44 5.95 -15.30
N LEU A 121 -12.24 6.36 -16.29
CA LEU A 121 -13.60 5.83 -16.49
C LEU A 121 -13.62 4.40 -17.00
N HIS A 122 -12.52 3.94 -17.59
CA HIS A 122 -12.36 2.60 -18.16
C HIS A 122 -11.39 1.73 -17.36
N ASP A 123 -10.79 2.28 -16.30
CA ASP A 123 -9.91 1.55 -15.39
C ASP A 123 -10.75 0.84 -14.31
N SER A 124 -10.97 -0.46 -14.51
CA SER A 124 -11.73 -1.31 -13.58
C SER A 124 -11.06 -1.41 -12.21
N THR A 125 -9.73 -1.35 -12.15
CA THR A 125 -8.97 -1.42 -10.89
C THR A 125 -9.21 -0.15 -10.09
N TYR A 126 -9.15 1.01 -10.76
CA TYR A 126 -9.44 2.29 -10.13
C TYR A 126 -10.89 2.40 -9.67
N LEU A 127 -11.85 1.99 -10.50
CA LEU A 127 -13.28 2.00 -10.15
C LEU A 127 -13.57 1.10 -8.93
N SER A 128 -12.99 -0.11 -8.90
CA SER A 128 -13.13 -1.01 -7.75
C SER A 128 -12.52 -0.41 -6.48
N ALA A 129 -11.35 0.21 -6.59
CA ALA A 129 -10.73 0.88 -5.45
C ALA A 129 -11.59 2.04 -4.93
N VAL A 130 -12.21 2.86 -5.80
CA VAL A 130 -13.13 3.92 -5.40
C VAL A 130 -14.34 3.36 -4.64
N ASP A 131 -14.91 2.25 -5.11
CA ASP A 131 -16.06 1.61 -4.45
C ASP A 131 -15.71 1.07 -3.05
N VAL A 132 -14.51 0.48 -2.90
CA VAL A 132 -13.99 0.05 -1.59
C VAL A 132 -13.84 1.23 -0.63
N GLN A 133 -13.38 2.39 -1.12
CA GLN A 133 -13.26 3.60 -0.30
C GLN A 133 -14.62 4.16 0.12
N LEU A 134 -15.60 4.20 -0.79
CA LEU A 134 -16.97 4.62 -0.47
C LEU A 134 -17.60 3.72 0.61
N SER A 135 -17.44 2.40 0.44
CA SER A 135 -17.90 1.41 1.42
C SER A 135 -17.20 1.55 2.78
N SER A 136 -15.91 1.89 2.79
CA SER A 136 -15.14 2.10 4.02
C SER A 136 -15.57 3.38 4.74
N LEU A 137 -15.86 4.44 3.98
CA LEU A 137 -16.43 5.68 4.50
C LEU A 137 -17.78 5.39 5.17
N GLN A 138 -18.67 4.67 4.48
CA GLN A 138 -19.97 4.25 5.03
C GLN A 138 -19.84 3.52 6.38
N LYS A 139 -18.96 2.52 6.46
CA LYS A 139 -18.73 1.75 7.71
C LYS A 139 -18.28 2.64 8.89
N THR A 140 -17.61 3.76 8.60
CA THR A 140 -17.12 4.67 9.64
C THR A 140 -18.26 5.49 10.29
N PHE A 141 -19.30 5.85 9.51
CA PHE A 141 -20.41 6.69 9.98
C PHE A 141 -21.64 5.91 10.47
N LEU A 142 -21.61 4.58 10.43
CA LEU A 142 -22.69 3.70 10.90
C LEU A 142 -22.44 3.15 12.33
N ARG A 143 -21.58 3.80 13.11
CA ARG A 143 -21.28 3.42 14.50
C ARG A 143 -22.08 4.22 15.50
#